data_AF-A0A158Q6Z7-F1
#
_entry.id   AF-A0A158Q6Z7-F1
#
_cell.length_a   1.000
_cell.length_b   1.000
_cell.length_c   1.000
_cell.angle_alpha   90.00
_cell.angle_beta   90.00
_cell.angle_gamma   90.00
#
_symmetry.space_group_name_H-M   'P 1'
#
loop_
_entity.id
_entity.type
_entity.pdbx_description
1 polymer ?
#
loop_
_entity_poly.entity_id
_entity_poly.type
_entity_poly.pdbx_seq_one_letter_code
_entity_poly.pdbx_strand_id
1 'polypeptide(L)'
;MVFYNVGFSILARQRLRHICVLCIVLSGSMATDYKTKLVYVSGTTFRNKTLCAWIINDLNRVSRFPKYLRKLFRILLLPVITFIVLFIFITYSSNHSANTAYWIEEPTAYPSLPRIIVLGADTAEMRKSATRSHNFLRKFEQACRIPKLNINGSEVIGFFHHVDALECDKNNGKEWAYVDEKGLFTISSDAMKVHGNIRCSVAYFERVDDNKLKIDHEIPITSGSPMMKDYAVVECIGDNRKKKHLLWTIVPDRKKEEDLSYIKKPAKWSGLDVYFIGFDSLSQMSFRRKLPKTVKYIEEELDAVVLDGYNIVGDGTPQAFIPILTGQTEEELPLTRKRFVEASYVDEVYPFVWKNFSEAGYVTLYAEDSAKLGTFTYRLKKHETQSRDLYGQDFQGFKYQPTDHYVRTFFQRAEDMFSNLQCLGSVPMHKVFSVVSFSF
;
A
#
# COMPACT_ATOMS: atom_id res chain seq x y z
N MET A 1 2.08 4.84 10.32
CA MET A 1 1.16 4.59 9.17
C MET A 1 1.66 5.34 7.95
N VAL A 2 1.87 4.68 6.82
CA VAL A 2 2.40 5.32 5.61
C VAL A 2 1.46 5.20 4.42
N PHE A 3 1.20 6.30 3.72
CA PHE A 3 0.48 6.30 2.44
C PHE A 3 1.41 6.66 1.30
N TYR A 4 1.43 5.84 0.24
CA TYR A 4 2.14 6.12 -0.99
C TYR A 4 1.18 6.24 -2.16
N ASN A 5 1.43 7.21 -3.05
CA ASN A 5 0.97 7.16 -4.42
C ASN A 5 2.17 7.34 -5.35
N VAL A 6 2.45 6.34 -6.19
CA VAL A 6 3.51 6.37 -7.21
C VAL A 6 2.86 6.49 -8.58
N GLY A 7 3.04 7.63 -9.27
CA GLY A 7 2.44 7.92 -10.56
C GLY A 7 3.45 8.34 -11.63
N PHE A 8 3.72 7.46 -12.61
CA PHE A 8 4.40 7.86 -13.84
C PHE A 8 3.41 8.57 -14.78
N SER A 9 3.57 9.89 -14.93
CA SER A 9 2.74 10.67 -15.84
C SER A 9 3.08 10.37 -17.31
N ILE A 10 2.26 9.55 -17.97
CA ILE A 10 2.22 9.45 -19.43
C ILE A 10 1.02 10.25 -19.92
N LEU A 11 1.29 11.32 -20.66
CA LEU A 11 0.30 12.08 -21.43
C LEU A 11 -0.34 11.15 -22.48
N ALA A 12 -1.50 10.59 -22.16
CA ALA A 12 -2.35 9.90 -23.12
C ALA A 12 -3.83 10.22 -22.87
N ARG A 13 -4.53 10.52 -23.98
CA ARG A 13 -5.95 10.91 -24.07
C ARG A 13 -6.87 9.97 -23.30
N GLN A 14 -7.93 10.56 -22.73
CA GLN A 14 -9.10 9.93 -22.10
C GLN A 14 -9.37 8.49 -22.54
N ARG A 15 -9.13 7.53 -21.63
CA ARG A 15 -9.84 6.25 -21.49
C ARG A 15 -9.46 5.63 -20.13
N LEU A 16 -10.49 5.27 -19.37
CA LEU A 16 -10.53 4.50 -18.11
C LEU A 16 -9.18 4.31 -17.39
N ARG A 17 -8.95 5.08 -16.33
CA ARG A 17 -7.79 4.90 -15.44
C ARG A 17 -8.25 4.13 -14.21
N HIS A 18 -7.64 2.99 -13.96
CA HIS A 18 -7.85 2.21 -12.73
C HIS A 18 -6.68 2.47 -11.77
N ILE A 19 -6.91 2.45 -10.46
CA ILE A 19 -5.88 2.59 -9.41
C ILE A 19 -5.78 1.26 -8.65
N CYS A 20 -4.56 0.80 -8.38
CA CYS A 20 -4.29 -0.42 -7.61
C CYS A 20 -3.78 -0.04 -6.22
N VAL A 21 -4.41 -0.59 -5.18
CA VAL A 21 -4.07 -0.31 -3.77
C VAL A 21 -3.66 -1.60 -3.09
N LEU A 22 -2.52 -1.57 -2.44
CA LEU A 22 -1.96 -2.66 -1.63
C LEU A 22 -1.87 -2.17 -0.19
N CYS A 23 -2.57 -2.84 0.72
CA CYS A 23 -2.45 -2.61 2.15
C CYS A 23 -1.54 -3.70 2.74
N ILE A 24 -0.42 -3.31 3.35
CA ILE A 24 0.52 -4.22 4.01
C ILE A 24 0.57 -3.85 5.49
N VAL A 25 0.40 -4.85 6.35
CA VAL A 25 0.64 -4.73 7.79
C VAL A 25 1.91 -5.51 8.10
N LEU A 26 2.95 -4.83 8.62
CA LEU A 26 4.23 -5.45 8.95
C LEU A 26 4.38 -5.60 10.46
N SER A 27 4.94 -6.73 10.91
CA SER A 27 5.31 -6.94 12.31
C SER A 27 6.79 -6.61 12.52
N GLY A 28 7.07 -5.46 13.15
CA GLY A 28 8.41 -5.11 13.59
C GLY A 28 8.75 -5.78 14.93
N SER A 29 9.60 -6.81 14.91
CA SER A 29 10.37 -7.23 16.08
C SER A 29 11.77 -7.62 15.63
N MET A 30 12.77 -6.83 16.04
CA MET A 30 14.17 -7.24 15.99
C MET A 30 14.36 -8.42 16.96
N ALA A 31 14.35 -9.65 16.43
CA ALA A 31 14.98 -10.79 17.08
C ALA A 31 15.37 -11.85 16.04
N THR A 32 16.64 -12.22 16.11
CA THR A 32 17.36 -13.24 15.35
C THR A 32 16.73 -14.64 15.41
N ASP A 33 16.96 -15.38 14.32
CA ASP A 33 17.12 -16.85 14.19
C ASP A 33 15.96 -17.76 13.73
N TYR A 34 16.36 -18.65 12.80
CA TYR A 34 15.69 -19.66 11.99
C TYR A 34 14.60 -20.53 12.64
N LYS A 35 13.53 -20.84 11.87
CA LYS A 35 13.34 -22.16 11.20
C LYS A 35 12.02 -22.26 10.44
N THR A 36 12.15 -22.61 9.17
CA THR A 36 11.11 -23.09 8.26
C THR A 36 10.42 -24.35 8.80
N LYS A 37 9.08 -24.40 8.76
CA LYS A 37 8.32 -25.67 8.72
C LYS A 37 7.16 -25.54 7.74
N LEU A 38 7.32 -26.22 6.60
CA LEU A 38 6.23 -26.53 5.66
C LEU A 38 5.13 -27.32 6.37
N VAL A 39 3.87 -26.92 6.15
CA VAL A 39 2.71 -27.81 6.28
C VAL A 39 1.81 -27.61 5.07
N TYR A 40 1.88 -28.55 4.13
CA TYR A 40 0.89 -28.75 3.07
C TYR A 40 -0.42 -29.25 3.70
N VAL A 41 -1.56 -28.62 3.38
CA VAL A 41 -2.87 -29.30 3.46
C VAL A 41 -3.68 -28.98 2.22
N SER A 42 -3.66 -29.93 1.28
CA SER A 42 -4.62 -30.04 0.18
C SER A 42 -5.96 -30.51 0.74
N GLY A 43 -6.99 -29.68 0.65
CA GLY A 43 -8.36 -30.04 0.98
C GLY A 43 -9.13 -30.43 -0.28
N THR A 44 -9.10 -31.72 -0.65
CA THR A 44 -10.09 -32.29 -1.59
C THR A 44 -11.21 -32.94 -0.81
N THR A 45 -12.40 -32.34 -0.89
CA THR A 45 -13.67 -32.90 -0.46
C THR A 45 -14.02 -34.12 -1.31
N PHE A 46 -14.07 -35.31 -0.69
CA PHE A 46 -14.69 -36.50 -1.28
C PHE A 46 -15.90 -36.92 -0.45
N ARG A 47 -17.10 -36.60 -0.96
CA ARG A 47 -18.34 -37.29 -0.61
C ARG A 47 -18.25 -38.71 -1.15
N ASN A 48 -18.33 -39.74 -0.29
CA ASN A 48 -18.88 -41.04 -0.69
C ASN A 48 -19.38 -41.84 0.52
N LYS A 49 -20.71 -41.95 0.64
CA LYS A 49 -21.43 -42.77 1.64
C LYS A 49 -21.36 -44.29 1.33
N THR A 50 -20.53 -44.72 0.39
CA THR A 50 -20.46 -46.11 -0.09
C THR A 50 -19.33 -46.94 0.55
N LEU A 51 -18.39 -46.33 1.30
CA LEU A 51 -17.27 -47.06 1.90
C LEU A 51 -17.60 -47.75 3.24
N CYS A 52 -18.54 -47.21 4.04
CA CYS A 52 -18.94 -47.80 5.32
C CYS A 52 -19.71 -49.12 5.18
N ALA A 53 -20.37 -49.37 4.05
CA ALA A 53 -21.10 -50.62 3.81
C ALA A 53 -20.17 -51.80 3.51
N TRP A 54 -18.94 -51.54 3.05
CA TRP A 54 -17.97 -52.59 2.73
C TRP A 54 -17.20 -53.08 3.96
N ILE A 55 -16.86 -52.19 4.89
CA ILE A 55 -16.10 -52.51 6.12
C ILE A 55 -16.91 -53.36 7.11
N ILE A 56 -18.23 -53.18 7.17
CA ILE A 56 -19.10 -53.97 8.07
C ILE A 56 -19.26 -55.42 7.57
N ASN A 57 -19.17 -55.65 6.25
CA ASN A 57 -19.33 -56.99 5.69
C ASN A 57 -18.08 -57.88 5.87
N ASP A 58 -16.88 -57.28 5.95
CA ASP A 58 -15.62 -58.02 6.17
C ASP A 58 -15.38 -58.43 7.64
N LEU A 59 -15.95 -57.70 8.61
CA LEU A 59 -15.82 -58.04 10.04
C LEU A 59 -16.59 -59.32 10.44
N ASN A 60 -17.65 -59.67 9.71
CA ASN A 60 -18.39 -60.93 9.94
C ASN A 60 -17.63 -62.18 9.45
N ARG A 61 -16.56 -62.01 8.65
CA ARG A 61 -15.72 -63.11 8.16
C ARG A 61 -14.68 -63.60 9.19
N VAL A 62 -14.50 -62.87 10.29
CA VAL A 62 -13.54 -63.18 11.37
C VAL A 62 -14.05 -64.26 12.34
N SER A 63 -15.30 -64.71 12.20
CA SER A 63 -15.92 -65.75 13.03
C SER A 63 -15.36 -67.17 12.79
N ARG A 64 -14.55 -67.39 11.74
CA ARG A 64 -14.04 -68.71 11.31
C ARG A 64 -12.58 -69.03 11.67
N PHE A 65 -11.90 -68.22 12.49
CA PHE A 65 -10.52 -68.52 12.89
C PHE A 65 -10.42 -69.46 14.11
N PRO A 66 -9.43 -70.37 14.17
CA PRO A 66 -9.16 -71.24 15.31
C PRO A 66 -8.97 -70.46 16.62
N LYS A 67 -9.41 -71.04 17.76
CA LYS A 67 -9.42 -70.37 19.08
C LYS A 67 -8.07 -69.76 19.50
N TYR A 68 -6.96 -70.32 19.04
CA TYR A 68 -5.60 -69.83 19.32
C TYR A 68 -5.30 -68.48 18.65
N LEU A 69 -5.66 -68.29 17.36
CA LEU A 69 -5.44 -67.03 16.65
C LEU A 69 -6.29 -65.88 17.22
N ARG A 70 -7.49 -66.17 17.73
CA ARG A 70 -8.33 -65.16 18.42
C ARG A 70 -7.69 -64.66 19.71
N LYS A 71 -6.97 -65.51 20.43
CA LYS A 71 -6.21 -65.12 21.63
C LYS A 71 -5.03 -64.23 21.24
N LEU A 72 -4.29 -64.59 20.18
CA LEU A 72 -3.17 -63.80 19.67
C LEU A 72 -3.61 -62.41 19.17
N PHE A 73 -4.73 -62.34 18.45
CA PHE A 73 -5.32 -61.08 17.94
C PHE A 73 -5.78 -60.16 19.08
N ARG A 74 -6.30 -60.73 20.18
CA ARG A 74 -6.68 -59.97 21.38
C ARG A 74 -5.48 -59.52 22.23
N ILE A 75 -4.37 -60.25 22.19
CA ILE A 75 -3.17 -59.93 22.98
C ILE A 75 -2.27 -58.93 22.25
N LEU A 76 -2.19 -58.98 20.91
CA LEU A 76 -1.30 -58.11 20.13
C LEU A 76 -2.01 -56.89 19.51
N LEU A 77 -3.23 -57.05 19.00
CA LEU A 77 -3.85 -56.01 18.16
C LEU A 77 -4.71 -55.02 18.96
N LEU A 78 -5.35 -55.49 20.03
CA LEU A 78 -6.11 -54.64 20.96
C LEU A 78 -5.24 -53.59 21.66
N PRO A 79 -4.05 -53.91 22.24
CA PRO A 79 -3.18 -52.88 22.82
C PRO A 79 -2.68 -51.88 21.78
N VAL A 80 -2.40 -52.32 20.55
CA VAL A 80 -1.97 -51.44 19.45
C VAL A 80 -3.10 -50.49 19.03
N ILE A 81 -4.33 -50.99 18.88
CA ILE A 81 -5.50 -50.14 18.57
C ILE A 81 -5.75 -49.16 19.72
N THR A 82 -5.67 -49.59 20.98
CA THR A 82 -5.83 -48.67 22.12
C THR A 82 -4.73 -47.62 22.17
N PHE A 83 -3.49 -47.97 21.80
CA PHE A 83 -2.38 -47.03 21.75
C PHE A 83 -2.56 -46.01 20.62
N ILE A 84 -3.02 -46.43 19.43
CA ILE A 84 -3.34 -45.54 18.32
C ILE A 84 -4.47 -44.58 18.69
N VAL A 85 -5.53 -45.08 19.34
CA VAL A 85 -6.66 -44.25 19.78
C VAL A 85 -6.22 -43.27 20.87
N LEU A 86 -5.41 -43.70 21.85
CA LEU A 86 -4.84 -42.80 22.86
C LEU A 86 -3.90 -41.77 22.23
N PHE A 87 -3.09 -42.16 21.25
CA PHE A 87 -2.19 -41.24 20.55
C PHE A 87 -2.95 -40.19 19.74
N ILE A 88 -4.03 -40.60 19.04
CA ILE A 88 -4.95 -39.66 18.38
C ILE A 88 -5.62 -38.75 19.41
N PHE A 89 -6.06 -39.27 20.56
CA PHE A 89 -6.71 -38.47 21.59
C PHE A 89 -5.74 -37.49 22.26
N ILE A 90 -4.49 -37.88 22.50
CA ILE A 90 -3.45 -37.03 23.08
C ILE A 90 -3.01 -35.96 22.08
N THR A 91 -2.80 -36.30 20.81
CA THR A 91 -2.48 -35.32 19.76
C THR A 91 -3.64 -34.36 19.49
N TYR A 92 -4.88 -34.83 19.58
CA TYR A 92 -6.08 -33.99 19.50
C TYR A 92 -6.23 -33.08 20.72
N SER A 93 -5.99 -33.60 21.94
CA SER A 93 -6.05 -32.83 23.18
C SER A 93 -4.88 -31.84 23.35
N SER A 94 -3.72 -32.13 22.77
CA SER A 94 -2.53 -31.25 22.80
C SER A 94 -2.63 -30.06 21.83
N ASN A 95 -3.57 -30.09 20.88
CA ASN A 95 -3.80 -28.99 19.94
C ASN A 95 -4.87 -27.99 20.39
N HIS A 96 -5.46 -28.16 21.59
CA HIS A 96 -6.23 -27.10 22.23
C HIS A 96 -5.31 -26.19 23.08
N SER A 97 -4.31 -25.58 22.42
CA SER A 97 -3.90 -24.24 22.84
C SER A 97 -5.04 -23.32 22.46
N ALA A 98 -5.62 -22.66 23.46
CA ALA A 98 -6.73 -21.73 23.31
C ALA A 98 -6.29 -20.48 22.52
N ASN A 99 -6.13 -20.63 21.21
CA ASN A 99 -6.38 -19.53 20.30
C ASN A 99 -7.90 -19.43 20.20
N THR A 100 -8.49 -18.57 21.04
CA THR A 100 -9.82 -18.01 20.81
C THR A 100 -9.78 -17.27 19.48
N ALA A 101 -9.91 -18.01 18.39
CA ALA A 101 -10.41 -17.50 17.13
C ALA A 101 -11.82 -16.99 17.44
N TYR A 102 -11.97 -15.66 17.50
CA TYR A 102 -13.28 -15.05 17.48
C TYR A 102 -13.93 -15.45 16.15
N TRP A 103 -14.79 -16.45 16.20
CA TRP A 103 -15.81 -16.64 15.18
C TRP A 103 -16.64 -15.36 15.20
N ILE A 104 -16.52 -14.55 14.16
CA ILE A 104 -17.58 -13.60 13.82
C ILE A 104 -18.79 -14.48 13.54
N GLU A 105 -19.76 -14.51 14.45
CA GLU A 105 -21.06 -15.08 14.16
C GLU A 105 -21.59 -14.36 12.91
N GLU A 106 -21.71 -15.11 11.80
CA GLU A 106 -22.43 -14.64 10.62
C GLU A 106 -23.83 -14.23 11.10
N PRO A 107 -24.27 -12.98 10.86
CA PRO A 107 -25.63 -12.61 11.18
C PRO A 107 -26.57 -13.50 10.35
N THR A 108 -27.30 -14.38 11.04
CA THR A 108 -28.35 -15.24 10.48
C THR A 108 -29.57 -14.40 10.13
N ALA A 109 -29.42 -13.50 9.15
CA ALA A 109 -30.45 -12.85 8.36
C ALA A 109 -29.78 -11.72 7.56
N TYR A 110 -29.41 -11.99 6.32
CA TYR A 110 -29.22 -10.89 5.37
C TYR A 110 -30.60 -10.25 5.15
N PRO A 111 -30.83 -8.97 5.55
CA PRO A 111 -31.95 -8.24 5.00
C PRO A 111 -31.72 -8.23 3.48
N SER A 112 -32.70 -8.74 2.72
CA SER A 112 -32.79 -8.80 1.26
C SER A 112 -31.56 -8.26 0.50
N LEU A 113 -30.92 -9.14 -0.31
CA LEU A 113 -29.92 -8.80 -1.33
C LEU A 113 -30.02 -7.32 -1.77
N PRO A 114 -28.94 -6.52 -1.67
CA PRO A 114 -29.01 -5.11 -2.01
C PRO A 114 -29.64 -4.93 -3.38
N ARG A 115 -30.67 -4.09 -3.48
CA ARG A 115 -31.25 -3.70 -4.77
C ARG A 115 -30.16 -2.97 -5.55
N ILE A 116 -29.54 -3.68 -6.48
CA ILE A 116 -28.68 -3.06 -7.48
C ILE A 116 -29.58 -2.25 -8.40
N ILE A 117 -29.59 -0.93 -8.23
CA ILE A 117 -30.20 -0.01 -9.18
C ILE A 117 -29.14 0.26 -10.24
N VAL A 118 -29.27 -0.38 -11.40
CA VAL A 118 -28.44 -0.07 -12.56
C VAL A 118 -28.92 1.26 -13.12
N LEU A 119 -28.26 2.34 -12.71
CA LEU A 119 -28.42 3.66 -13.33
C LEU A 119 -27.68 3.63 -14.67
N GLY A 120 -28.35 3.15 -15.72
CA GLY A 120 -27.99 3.32 -17.13
C GLY A 120 -26.54 2.99 -17.53
N ALA A 121 -26.34 1.87 -18.23
CA ALA A 121 -25.09 1.66 -18.96
C ALA A 121 -24.97 2.68 -20.11
N ASP A 122 -23.89 3.47 -20.13
CA ASP A 122 -23.49 4.36 -21.23
C ASP A 122 -23.05 3.54 -22.47
N THR A 123 -24.02 2.89 -23.12
CA THR A 123 -23.82 2.33 -24.45
C THR A 123 -24.75 3.05 -25.43
N ALA A 124 -24.15 3.58 -26.49
CA ALA A 124 -24.85 4.31 -27.55
C ALA A 124 -25.96 3.48 -28.23
N GLU A 125 -25.96 2.15 -28.06
CA GLU A 125 -26.95 1.25 -28.64
C GLU A 125 -28.33 1.30 -27.96
N MET A 126 -28.44 1.73 -26.69
CA MET A 126 -29.73 1.75 -26.00
C MET A 126 -30.59 3.00 -26.27
N ARG A 127 -30.06 4.06 -26.89
CA ARG A 127 -30.86 5.26 -27.27
C ARG A 127 -31.97 4.95 -28.27
N LYS A 128 -31.93 3.82 -28.98
CA LYS A 128 -32.99 3.41 -29.92
C LYS A 128 -34.14 2.62 -29.29
N SER A 129 -34.05 2.24 -28.01
CA SER A 129 -35.05 1.37 -27.35
C SER A 129 -35.92 2.09 -26.31
N ALA A 130 -35.99 3.42 -26.31
CA ALA A 130 -36.74 4.21 -25.31
C ALA A 130 -38.28 4.11 -25.43
N THR A 131 -38.83 3.32 -26.35
CA THR A 131 -40.28 3.23 -26.60
C THR A 131 -40.91 1.86 -26.35
N ARG A 132 -40.25 0.94 -25.62
CA ARG A 132 -40.91 -0.28 -25.14
C ARG A 132 -40.91 -0.34 -23.61
N SER A 133 -42.08 -0.09 -23.04
CA SER A 133 -42.43 -0.50 -21.68
C SER A 133 -42.24 -2.00 -21.55
N HIS A 134 -41.08 -2.42 -21.05
CA HIS A 134 -40.86 -3.80 -20.63
C HIS A 134 -41.26 -3.92 -19.16
N ASN A 135 -42.32 -4.67 -18.91
CA ASN A 135 -42.74 -5.12 -17.59
C ASN A 135 -41.56 -5.81 -16.88
N PHE A 136 -40.85 -5.07 -16.04
CA PHE A 136 -39.71 -5.56 -15.25
C PHE A 136 -40.19 -6.29 -14.00
N LEU A 137 -41.11 -7.25 -14.18
CA LEU A 137 -41.50 -8.23 -13.16
C LEU A 137 -40.87 -9.57 -13.51
N ARG A 138 -39.55 -9.60 -13.56
CA ARG A 138 -38.79 -10.84 -13.46
C ARG A 138 -37.64 -10.58 -12.50
N LYS A 139 -37.82 -11.12 -11.30
CA LYS A 139 -36.83 -11.20 -10.22
C LYS A 139 -35.70 -12.13 -10.68
N PHE A 140 -34.91 -11.70 -11.65
CA PHE A 140 -33.61 -12.29 -11.90
C PHE A 140 -32.71 -11.78 -10.78
N GLU A 141 -32.22 -12.70 -9.95
CA GLU A 141 -30.99 -12.45 -9.19
C GLU A 141 -29.89 -12.13 -10.22
N GLN A 142 -29.71 -10.85 -10.52
CA GLN A 142 -28.55 -10.39 -11.27
C GLN A 142 -27.36 -10.46 -10.31
N ALA A 143 -26.76 -11.65 -10.21
CA ALA A 143 -25.45 -11.77 -9.59
C ALA A 143 -24.47 -10.97 -10.45
N CYS A 144 -23.78 -9.99 -9.83
CA CYS A 144 -22.66 -9.33 -10.47
C CYS A 144 -21.59 -10.38 -10.78
N ARG A 145 -21.39 -10.69 -12.06
CA ARG A 145 -20.36 -11.64 -12.51
C ARG A 145 -19.12 -10.85 -12.86
N ILE A 146 -18.11 -10.93 -12.00
CA ILE A 146 -16.80 -10.35 -12.27
C ILE A 146 -16.20 -11.09 -13.49
N PRO A 147 -15.87 -10.38 -14.58
CA PRO A 147 -15.32 -11.02 -15.77
C PRO A 147 -13.92 -11.57 -15.48
N LYS A 148 -13.65 -12.81 -15.93
CA LYS A 148 -12.30 -13.37 -15.91
C LYS A 148 -11.53 -12.88 -17.13
N LEU A 149 -10.60 -11.96 -16.93
CA LEU A 149 -9.81 -11.37 -18.00
C LEU A 149 -8.54 -12.19 -18.26
N ASN A 150 -8.20 -12.38 -19.54
CA ASN A 150 -6.92 -12.97 -19.92
C ASN A 150 -5.81 -11.92 -19.79
N ILE A 151 -4.81 -12.18 -18.95
CA ILE A 151 -3.69 -11.24 -18.73
C ILE A 151 -2.89 -10.96 -20.00
N ASN A 152 -2.79 -11.91 -20.92
CA ASN A 152 -2.07 -11.75 -22.19
C ASN A 152 -3.02 -11.80 -23.39
N GLY A 153 -4.26 -11.33 -23.21
CA GLY A 153 -5.23 -11.22 -24.31
C GLY A 153 -4.68 -10.43 -25.49
N SER A 154 -5.05 -10.85 -26.71
CA SER A 154 -4.61 -10.26 -27.98
C SER A 154 -4.92 -8.76 -28.08
N GLU A 155 -5.99 -8.33 -27.43
CA GLU A 155 -6.47 -6.96 -27.37
C GLU A 155 -5.56 -6.01 -26.60
N VAL A 156 -4.70 -6.52 -25.70
CA VAL A 156 -3.84 -5.69 -24.85
C VAL A 156 -2.36 -5.98 -25.01
N ILE A 157 -1.97 -7.22 -25.30
CA ILE A 157 -0.56 -7.65 -25.25
C ILE A 157 0.35 -6.82 -26.16
N GLY A 158 -0.17 -6.35 -27.30
CA GLY A 158 0.57 -5.49 -28.24
C GLY A 158 0.97 -4.12 -27.67
N PHE A 159 0.31 -3.63 -26.61
CA PHE A 159 0.70 -2.38 -25.95
C PHE A 159 1.83 -2.55 -24.93
N PHE A 160 2.19 -3.79 -24.58
CA PHE A 160 3.18 -4.07 -23.56
C PHE A 160 4.49 -4.56 -24.18
N HIS A 161 5.56 -3.83 -23.91
CA HIS A 161 6.92 -4.19 -24.25
C HIS A 161 7.82 -4.14 -23.00
N HIS A 162 8.98 -4.75 -23.10
CA HIS A 162 10.04 -4.62 -22.11
C HIS A 162 10.59 -3.19 -22.13
N VAL A 163 10.88 -2.65 -20.94
CA VAL A 163 11.49 -1.32 -20.78
C VAL A 163 12.75 -1.54 -19.97
N ASP A 164 13.88 -1.07 -20.49
CA ASP A 164 15.17 -1.20 -19.81
C ASP A 164 15.20 -0.38 -18.53
N ALA A 165 16.13 -0.73 -17.64
CA ALA A 165 16.31 0.00 -16.39
C ALA A 165 16.68 1.47 -16.66
N LEU A 166 16.07 2.39 -15.91
CA LEU A 166 16.35 3.81 -16.06
C LEU A 166 17.79 4.14 -15.59
N GLU A 167 18.61 4.61 -16.54
CA GLU A 167 19.98 5.07 -16.28
C GLU A 167 20.02 6.59 -16.08
N CYS A 168 20.17 7.00 -14.83
CA CYS A 168 20.32 8.41 -14.44
C CYS A 168 21.78 8.89 -14.39
N ASP A 169 22.74 7.96 -14.46
CA ASP A 169 24.18 8.23 -14.33
C ASP A 169 24.90 8.27 -15.69
N LYS A 170 24.30 8.87 -16.72
CA LYS A 170 24.84 8.82 -18.10
C LYS A 170 26.24 9.46 -18.27
N ASN A 171 26.74 10.15 -17.25
CA ASN A 171 28.09 10.74 -17.22
C ASN A 171 29.01 10.12 -16.14
N ASN A 172 28.65 9.00 -15.50
CA ASN A 172 29.37 8.39 -14.35
C ASN A 172 29.63 9.36 -13.17
N GLY A 173 28.79 10.38 -13.05
CA GLY A 173 28.88 11.40 -12.01
C GLY A 173 28.05 11.03 -10.80
N LYS A 174 28.50 10.01 -10.04
CA LYS A 174 27.91 9.61 -8.75
C LYS A 174 27.59 10.82 -7.86
N GLU A 175 26.59 10.68 -6.98
CA GLU A 175 26.32 11.68 -5.96
C GLU A 175 27.57 11.96 -5.12
N TRP A 176 27.85 13.24 -4.86
CA TRP A 176 28.95 13.63 -3.97
C TRP A 176 28.54 13.55 -2.52
N ALA A 177 27.26 13.74 -2.23
CA ALA A 177 26.71 13.64 -0.90
C ALA A 177 25.35 12.93 -0.92
N TYR A 178 25.09 12.16 0.13
CA TYR A 178 23.85 11.42 0.35
C TYR A 178 23.60 11.27 1.85
N VAL A 179 22.42 10.76 2.22
CA VAL A 179 22.13 10.33 3.59
C VAL A 179 22.23 8.81 3.63
N ASP A 180 22.98 8.27 4.59
CA ASP A 180 23.13 6.83 4.74
C ASP A 180 21.92 6.19 5.45
N GLU A 181 21.94 4.87 5.59
CA GLU A 181 20.87 4.08 6.24
C GLU A 181 20.66 4.42 7.72
N LYS A 182 21.61 5.15 8.35
CA LYS A 182 21.51 5.58 9.75
C LYS A 182 21.02 7.03 9.88
N GLY A 183 20.65 7.67 8.77
CA GLY A 183 20.24 9.07 8.76
C GLY A 183 21.42 10.05 8.88
N LEU A 184 22.66 9.62 8.59
CA LEU A 184 23.85 10.45 8.66
C LEU A 184 24.22 11.01 7.28
N PHE A 185 24.49 12.30 7.23
CA PHE A 185 25.04 12.96 6.06
C PHE A 185 26.40 12.36 5.71
N THR A 186 26.57 11.90 4.48
CA THR A 186 27.80 11.22 4.05
C THR A 186 28.32 11.83 2.75
N ILE A 187 29.62 12.15 2.73
CA ILE A 187 30.33 12.53 1.52
C ILE A 187 30.87 11.26 0.86
N SER A 188 30.60 11.10 -0.44
CA SER A 188 31.03 9.96 -1.22
C SER A 188 32.56 9.90 -1.31
N SER A 189 33.14 8.79 -0.84
CA SER A 189 34.57 8.52 -0.96
C SER A 189 35.02 8.45 -2.42
N ASP A 190 34.15 7.99 -3.32
CA ASP A 190 34.42 7.99 -4.76
C ASP A 190 34.43 9.41 -5.33
N ALA A 191 33.55 10.30 -4.86
CA ALA A 191 33.59 11.69 -5.29
C ALA A 191 34.86 12.40 -4.80
N MET A 192 35.31 12.12 -3.58
CA MET A 192 36.57 12.68 -3.06
C MET A 192 37.81 12.25 -3.85
N LYS A 193 37.83 11.02 -4.40
CA LYS A 193 38.93 10.57 -5.28
C LYS A 193 39.01 11.37 -6.58
N VAL A 194 37.87 11.88 -7.07
CA VAL A 194 37.75 12.56 -8.37
C VAL A 194 37.79 14.07 -8.24
N HIS A 195 37.30 14.62 -7.13
CA HIS A 195 37.10 16.05 -6.92
C HIS A 195 37.84 16.58 -5.68
N GLY A 196 38.81 15.81 -5.18
CA GLY A 196 39.68 16.21 -4.10
C GLY A 196 38.94 16.40 -2.76
N ASN A 197 39.36 17.40 -2.00
CA ASN A 197 38.77 17.69 -0.70
C ASN A 197 37.42 18.41 -0.87
N ILE A 198 36.33 17.66 -0.69
CA ILE A 198 34.97 18.16 -0.82
C ILE A 198 34.52 18.80 0.50
N ARG A 199 34.08 20.06 0.43
CA ARG A 199 33.42 20.77 1.54
C ARG A 199 31.97 21.03 1.18
N CYS A 200 31.06 20.78 2.12
CA CYS A 200 29.64 20.95 1.88
C CYS A 200 29.00 21.89 2.90
N SER A 201 27.93 22.51 2.46
CA SER A 201 27.03 23.31 3.28
C SER A 201 25.59 22.90 3.00
N VAL A 202 24.76 22.98 4.04
CA VAL A 202 23.39 22.48 4.05
C VAL A 202 22.42 23.61 4.39
N ALA A 203 21.31 23.65 3.67
CA ALA A 203 20.15 24.47 4.01
C ALA A 203 18.94 23.54 4.11
N TYR A 204 18.41 23.41 5.33
CA TYR A 204 17.17 22.66 5.57
C TYR A 204 15.97 23.46 5.11
N PHE A 205 14.86 22.78 4.81
CA PHE A 205 13.63 23.46 4.44
C PHE A 205 12.39 22.74 4.91
N GLU A 206 11.34 23.51 5.17
CA GLU A 206 10.07 23.05 5.73
C GLU A 206 8.89 23.68 5.01
N ARG A 207 7.73 23.05 5.14
CA ARG A 207 6.46 23.57 4.64
C ARG A 207 6.03 24.79 5.44
N VAL A 208 5.67 25.87 4.74
CA VAL A 208 4.83 26.94 5.30
C VAL A 208 3.38 26.65 4.96
N ASP A 209 3.11 26.45 3.67
CA ASP A 209 1.83 26.02 3.12
C ASP A 209 2.07 25.18 1.84
N ASP A 210 1.02 24.76 1.14
CA ASP A 210 1.16 23.93 -0.07
C ASP A 210 1.77 24.67 -1.29
N ASN A 211 1.98 25.99 -1.19
CA ASN A 211 2.58 26.83 -2.22
C ASN A 211 3.94 27.41 -1.82
N LYS A 212 4.26 27.44 -0.52
CA LYS A 212 5.45 28.10 0.02
C LYS A 212 6.27 27.20 0.93
N LEU A 213 7.57 27.24 0.70
CA LEU A 213 8.58 26.61 1.55
C LEU A 213 9.38 27.67 2.29
N LYS A 214 9.74 27.38 3.54
CA LYS A 214 10.74 28.14 4.30
C LYS A 214 12.06 27.41 4.17
N ILE A 215 13.06 28.07 3.62
CA ILE A 215 14.43 27.56 3.52
C ILE A 215 15.26 28.27 4.59
N ASP A 216 15.92 27.49 5.43
CA ASP A 216 16.81 28.02 6.46
C ASP A 216 18.12 28.54 5.86
N HIS A 217 18.88 29.28 6.67
CA HIS A 217 20.20 29.75 6.26
C HIS A 217 21.15 28.57 6.06
N GLU A 218 22.09 28.76 5.13
CA GLU A 218 23.08 27.75 4.81
C GLU A 218 24.15 27.67 5.91
N ILE A 219 24.42 26.46 6.40
CA ILE A 219 25.42 26.18 7.43
C ILE A 219 26.42 25.12 6.95
N PRO A 220 27.69 25.14 7.40
CA PRO A 220 28.65 24.08 7.10
C PRO A 220 28.18 22.72 7.64
N ILE A 221 28.39 21.64 6.88
CA ILE A 221 28.12 20.26 7.31
C ILE A 221 29.30 19.35 6.99
N THR A 222 29.55 18.36 7.85
CA THR A 222 30.64 17.39 7.70
C THR A 222 30.11 15.97 7.64
N SER A 223 30.80 15.08 6.93
CA SER A 223 30.43 13.67 6.83
C SER A 223 30.33 13.02 8.22
N GLY A 224 29.28 12.23 8.46
CA GLY A 224 28.92 11.65 9.76
C GLY A 224 27.98 12.52 10.61
N SER A 225 27.64 13.75 10.18
CA SER A 225 26.68 14.59 10.92
C SER A 225 25.25 14.07 10.76
N PRO A 226 24.42 14.03 11.82
CA PRO A 226 23.02 13.67 11.70
C PRO A 226 22.22 14.77 10.98
N MET A 227 21.23 14.36 10.19
CA MET A 227 20.26 15.28 9.59
C MET A 227 19.35 15.87 10.66
N MET A 228 19.14 17.20 10.63
CA MET A 228 18.32 17.90 11.62
C MET A 228 16.84 18.03 11.23
N LYS A 229 16.52 17.91 9.94
CA LYS A 229 15.15 17.90 9.40
C LYS A 229 15.06 16.90 8.25
N ASP A 230 13.85 16.50 7.88
CA ASP A 230 13.58 15.52 6.83
C ASP A 230 14.20 15.87 5.48
N TYR A 231 14.22 17.17 5.14
CA TYR A 231 14.59 17.64 3.81
C TYR A 231 15.67 18.73 3.86
N ALA A 232 16.64 18.62 2.96
CA ALA A 232 17.68 19.63 2.83
C ALA A 232 18.21 19.75 1.40
N VAL A 233 18.69 20.95 1.07
CA VAL A 233 19.56 21.17 -0.09
C VAL A 233 20.99 21.26 0.41
N VAL A 234 21.88 20.51 -0.22
CA VAL A 234 23.32 20.55 0.08
C VAL A 234 24.07 21.09 -1.13
N GLU A 235 24.92 22.09 -0.93
CA GLU A 235 25.90 22.55 -1.91
C GLU A 235 27.28 22.06 -1.50
N CYS A 236 27.93 21.29 -2.37
CA CYS A 236 29.28 20.77 -2.17
C CYS A 236 30.26 21.38 -3.16
N ILE A 237 31.46 21.69 -2.70
CA ILE A 237 32.54 22.33 -3.45
C ILE A 237 33.80 21.46 -3.34
N GLY A 238 34.36 21.04 -4.47
CA GLY A 238 35.63 20.30 -4.56
C GLY A 238 36.35 20.65 -5.86
N ASP A 239 37.69 20.68 -5.88
CA ASP A 239 38.56 21.00 -7.03
C ASP A 239 37.97 21.99 -8.06
N ASN A 240 37.45 23.13 -7.57
CA ASN A 240 36.80 24.20 -8.36
C ASN A 240 35.49 23.84 -9.10
N ARG A 241 34.87 22.71 -8.77
CA ARG A 241 33.52 22.34 -9.17
C ARG A 241 32.56 22.46 -7.99
N LYS A 242 31.31 22.77 -8.31
CA LYS A 242 30.21 22.81 -7.36
C LYS A 242 29.12 21.84 -7.79
N LYS A 243 28.51 21.15 -6.84
CA LYS A 243 27.36 20.27 -7.08
C LYS A 243 26.31 20.48 -5.99
N LYS A 244 25.05 20.56 -6.41
CA LYS A 244 23.88 20.64 -5.51
C LYS A 244 23.21 19.28 -5.41
N HIS A 245 22.81 18.93 -4.20
CA HIS A 245 22.11 17.69 -3.88
C HIS A 245 20.82 18.03 -3.17
N LEU A 246 19.76 17.30 -3.51
CA LEU A 246 18.51 17.34 -2.77
C LEU A 246 18.43 16.06 -1.93
N LEU A 247 18.42 16.22 -0.61
CA LEU A 247 18.46 15.12 0.34
C LEU A 247 17.12 14.94 1.02
N TRP A 248 16.75 13.68 1.24
CA TRP A 248 15.56 13.27 1.98
C TRP A 248 15.92 12.14 2.93
N THR A 249 15.51 12.28 4.17
CA THR A 249 15.47 11.24 5.19
C THR A 249 14.23 11.46 6.07
N ILE A 250 13.91 10.51 6.93
CA ILE A 250 12.96 10.72 8.03
C ILE A 250 13.77 11.03 9.28
N VAL A 251 13.55 12.20 9.88
CA VAL A 251 14.17 12.58 11.16
C VAL A 251 13.13 12.37 12.27
N PRO A 252 13.37 11.46 13.23
CA PRO A 252 12.45 11.24 14.33
C PRO A 252 12.26 12.49 15.20
N ASP A 253 11.02 12.88 15.43
CA ASP A 253 10.67 13.92 16.41
C ASP A 253 10.60 13.29 17.80
N ARG A 254 11.72 13.36 18.54
CA ARG A 254 11.82 12.79 19.89
C ARG A 254 10.79 13.34 20.87
N LYS A 255 10.41 14.61 20.73
CA LYS A 255 9.40 15.21 21.61
C LYS A 255 8.05 14.59 21.31
N LYS A 256 7.71 14.45 20.02
CA LYS A 256 6.50 13.75 19.60
C LYS A 256 6.49 12.31 20.09
N GLU A 257 7.59 11.56 19.94
CA GLU A 257 7.69 10.18 20.43
C GLU A 257 7.46 10.09 21.94
N GLU A 258 8.03 11.03 22.70
CA GLU A 258 7.79 11.14 24.13
C GLU A 258 6.32 11.44 24.43
N ASP A 259 5.72 12.43 23.77
CA ASP A 259 4.31 12.80 23.91
C ASP A 259 3.38 11.61 23.60
N LEU A 260 3.67 10.85 22.53
CA LEU A 260 2.94 9.66 22.13
C LEU A 260 3.10 8.49 23.11
N SER A 261 4.20 8.43 23.86
CA SER A 261 4.44 7.39 24.87
C SER A 261 3.46 7.48 26.05
N TYR A 262 2.92 8.67 26.33
CA TYR A 262 1.91 8.91 27.37
C TYR A 262 0.49 8.54 26.92
N ILE A 263 0.26 8.31 25.63
CA ILE A 263 -1.06 7.92 25.12
C ILE A 263 -1.34 6.48 25.53
N LYS A 264 -2.44 6.29 26.27
CA LYS A 264 -2.89 4.95 26.68
C LYS A 264 -3.40 4.19 25.45
N LYS A 265 -2.60 3.22 25.00
CA LYS A 265 -2.92 2.33 23.89
C LYS A 265 -4.20 1.50 24.20
N PRO A 266 -5.05 1.24 23.19
CA PRO A 266 -6.20 0.36 23.34
C PRO A 266 -5.82 -1.04 23.85
N ALA A 267 -6.73 -1.72 24.55
CA ALA A 267 -6.47 -3.06 25.09
C ALA A 267 -6.10 -4.10 24.02
N LYS A 268 -6.58 -3.92 22.78
CA LYS A 268 -6.29 -4.78 21.62
C LYS A 268 -5.27 -4.14 20.66
N TRP A 269 -4.31 -3.37 21.18
CA TRP A 269 -3.27 -2.77 20.37
C TRP A 269 -2.33 -3.85 19.81
N SER A 270 -2.23 -3.92 18.49
CA SER A 270 -1.35 -4.89 17.82
C SER A 270 0.13 -4.49 17.84
N GLY A 271 0.43 -3.19 17.95
CA GLY A 271 1.80 -2.68 17.84
C GLY A 271 2.39 -2.81 16.44
N LEU A 272 1.56 -3.06 15.43
CA LEU A 272 1.99 -3.26 14.06
C LEU A 272 1.99 -1.96 13.28
N ASP A 273 2.97 -1.81 12.40
CA ASP A 273 2.99 -0.72 11.44
C ASP A 273 2.04 -1.01 10.28
N VAL A 274 1.39 0.04 9.80
CA VAL A 274 0.37 -0.05 8.74
C VAL A 274 0.80 0.77 7.55
N TYR A 275 0.95 0.11 6.40
CA TYR A 275 1.35 0.72 5.14
C TYR A 275 0.22 0.60 4.11
N PHE A 276 -0.05 1.70 3.44
CA PHE A 276 -0.94 1.84 2.31
C PHE A 276 -0.11 2.24 1.11
N ILE A 277 0.12 1.31 0.19
CA ILE A 277 0.89 1.54 -1.02
C ILE A 277 -0.08 1.58 -2.21
N GLY A 278 -0.21 2.76 -2.82
CA GLY A 278 -0.98 2.98 -4.03
C GLY A 278 -0.09 3.18 -5.25
N PHE A 279 -0.51 2.62 -6.37
CA PHE A 279 0.08 2.91 -7.68
C PHE A 279 -0.95 3.65 -8.54
N ASP A 280 -0.64 4.89 -8.93
CA ASP A 280 -1.53 5.68 -9.75
C ASP A 280 -1.67 5.04 -11.14
N SER A 281 -2.90 5.03 -11.64
CA SER A 281 -3.23 4.73 -13.02
C SER A 281 -2.88 3.30 -13.47
N LEU A 282 -2.75 2.36 -12.53
CA LEU A 282 -2.64 0.92 -12.81
C LEU A 282 -3.94 0.15 -12.51
N SER A 283 -4.45 -0.56 -13.53
CA SER A 283 -5.41 -1.64 -13.30
C SER A 283 -4.76 -2.86 -12.67
N GLN A 284 -5.55 -3.70 -12.01
CA GLN A 284 -5.09 -4.98 -11.47
C GLN A 284 -4.35 -5.82 -12.53
N MET A 285 -4.90 -5.87 -13.75
CA MET A 285 -4.30 -6.61 -14.87
C MET A 285 -2.96 -6.00 -15.31
N SER A 286 -2.84 -4.68 -15.34
CA SER A 286 -1.59 -4.00 -15.67
C SER A 286 -0.53 -4.18 -14.60
N PHE A 287 -0.92 -4.12 -13.31
CA PHE A 287 -0.03 -4.39 -12.18
C PHE A 287 0.53 -5.81 -12.27
N ARG A 288 -0.35 -6.82 -12.43
CA ARG A 288 0.06 -8.22 -12.59
C ARG A 288 1.01 -8.45 -13.77
N ARG A 289 0.80 -7.74 -14.89
CA ARG A 289 1.63 -7.90 -16.11
C ARG A 289 2.99 -7.21 -16.00
N LYS A 290 3.05 -6.01 -15.42
CA LYS A 290 4.28 -5.20 -15.34
C LYS A 290 5.14 -5.52 -14.12
N LEU A 291 4.55 -6.05 -13.05
CA LEU A 291 5.24 -6.35 -11.79
C LEU A 291 5.07 -7.83 -11.37
N PRO A 292 5.37 -8.81 -12.26
CA PRO A 292 5.11 -10.23 -11.97
C PRO A 292 5.91 -10.76 -10.78
N LYS A 293 7.14 -10.24 -10.57
CA LYS A 293 7.96 -10.58 -9.40
C LYS A 293 7.33 -10.11 -8.10
N THR A 294 6.78 -8.89 -8.10
CA THR A 294 6.08 -8.30 -6.95
C THR A 294 4.80 -9.06 -6.65
N VAL A 295 4.03 -9.42 -7.68
CA VAL A 295 2.80 -10.22 -7.52
C VAL A 295 3.12 -11.57 -6.91
N LYS A 296 4.14 -12.27 -7.44
CA LYS A 296 4.60 -13.55 -6.89
C LYS A 296 4.95 -13.41 -5.40
N TYR A 297 5.72 -12.39 -5.05
CA TYR A 297 6.10 -12.14 -3.65
C TYR A 297 4.87 -11.88 -2.76
N ILE A 298 3.92 -11.04 -3.21
CA ILE A 298 2.71 -10.72 -2.45
C ILE A 298 1.83 -11.95 -2.24
N GLU A 299 1.62 -12.77 -3.28
CA GLU A 299 0.69 -13.89 -3.22
C GLU A 299 1.30 -15.16 -2.61
N GLU A 300 2.59 -15.41 -2.84
CA GLU A 300 3.23 -16.67 -2.42
C GLU A 300 4.08 -16.51 -1.15
N GLU A 301 4.75 -15.37 -0.96
CA GLU A 301 5.70 -15.18 0.16
C GLU A 301 5.04 -14.45 1.33
N LEU A 302 4.27 -13.38 1.05
CA LEU A 302 3.50 -12.68 2.08
C LEU A 302 2.18 -13.39 2.42
N ASP A 303 1.72 -14.32 1.55
CA ASP A 303 0.40 -14.96 1.64
C ASP A 303 -0.72 -13.92 1.81
N ALA A 304 -0.63 -12.83 1.04
CA ALA A 304 -1.54 -11.70 1.19
C ALA A 304 -2.94 -12.01 0.65
N VAL A 305 -3.96 -11.43 1.29
CA VAL A 305 -5.35 -11.54 0.82
C VAL A 305 -5.56 -10.64 -0.39
N VAL A 306 -5.84 -11.26 -1.54
CA VAL A 306 -6.13 -10.53 -2.78
C VAL A 306 -7.63 -10.29 -2.93
N LEU A 307 -8.00 -9.02 -3.10
CA LEU A 307 -9.39 -8.59 -3.31
C LEU A 307 -9.71 -8.48 -4.81
N ASP A 308 -9.92 -9.62 -5.48
CA ASP A 308 -10.18 -9.65 -6.94
C ASP A 308 -11.46 -8.92 -7.39
N GLY A 309 -12.38 -8.62 -6.46
CA GLY A 309 -13.59 -7.84 -6.71
C GLY A 309 -13.49 -6.35 -6.39
N TYR A 310 -12.34 -5.89 -5.91
CA TYR A 310 -12.16 -4.48 -5.54
C TYR A 310 -12.23 -3.58 -6.78
N ASN A 311 -13.00 -2.50 -6.67
CA ASN A 311 -13.15 -1.51 -7.72
C ASN A 311 -13.06 -0.11 -7.12
N ILE A 312 -12.55 0.83 -7.91
CA ILE A 312 -12.58 2.25 -7.56
C ILE A 312 -14.02 2.76 -7.60
N VAL A 313 -14.31 3.71 -6.72
CA VAL A 313 -15.61 4.35 -6.59
C VAL A 313 -15.78 5.58 -7.49
N GLY A 314 -14.72 5.99 -8.21
CA GLY A 314 -14.77 7.01 -9.25
C GLY A 314 -13.49 7.05 -10.09
N ASP A 315 -13.54 7.71 -11.25
CA ASP A 315 -12.49 7.68 -12.29
C ASP A 315 -11.27 8.58 -12.00
N GLY A 316 -11.38 9.51 -11.05
CA GLY A 316 -10.26 10.38 -10.67
C GLY A 316 -9.56 9.92 -9.39
N THR A 317 -8.27 10.26 -9.27
CA THR A 317 -7.46 9.97 -8.09
C THR A 317 -8.11 10.43 -6.78
N PRO A 318 -8.67 11.67 -6.66
CA PRO A 318 -9.39 12.06 -5.45
C PRO A 318 -10.62 11.19 -5.19
N GLN A 319 -11.42 10.88 -6.20
CA GLN A 319 -12.61 10.05 -6.05
C GLN A 319 -12.25 8.62 -5.63
N ALA A 320 -11.10 8.08 -6.04
CA ALA A 320 -10.64 6.77 -5.61
C ALA A 320 -10.07 6.79 -4.19
N PHE A 321 -9.24 7.79 -3.85
CA PHE A 321 -8.54 7.83 -2.57
C PHE A 321 -9.37 8.39 -1.42
N ILE A 322 -10.26 9.36 -1.65
CA ILE A 322 -11.09 9.93 -0.59
C ILE A 322 -11.82 8.81 0.18
N PRO A 323 -12.53 7.86 -0.47
CA PRO A 323 -13.29 6.84 0.27
C PRO A 323 -12.43 5.81 0.96
N ILE A 324 -11.24 5.52 0.42
CA ILE A 324 -10.25 4.67 1.10
C ILE A 324 -9.78 5.32 2.39
N LEU A 325 -9.61 6.63 2.38
CA LEU A 325 -8.99 7.39 3.46
C LEU A 325 -9.99 7.97 4.45
N THR A 326 -11.27 8.09 4.10
CA THR A 326 -12.31 8.70 4.96
C THR A 326 -13.49 7.78 5.22
N GLY A 327 -13.64 6.70 4.43
CA GLY A 327 -14.83 5.86 4.43
C GLY A 327 -16.06 6.50 3.77
N GLN A 328 -15.92 7.68 3.14
CA GLN A 328 -17.02 8.45 2.53
C GLN A 328 -16.63 8.94 1.14
N THR A 329 -17.59 9.04 0.22
CA THR A 329 -17.41 9.61 -1.12
C THR A 329 -17.20 11.13 -1.09
N GLU A 330 -16.62 11.68 -2.17
CA GLU A 330 -16.47 13.14 -2.33
C GLU A 330 -17.83 13.87 -2.27
N GLU A 331 -18.93 13.20 -2.66
CA GLU A 331 -20.28 13.76 -2.65
C GLU A 331 -20.94 13.75 -1.27
N GLU A 332 -20.57 12.81 -0.40
CA GLU A 332 -21.05 12.71 0.98
C GLU A 332 -20.33 13.69 1.92
N LEU A 333 -19.14 14.11 1.53
CA LEU A 333 -18.28 15.00 2.31
C LEU A 333 -18.53 16.48 2.00
N PRO A 334 -18.17 17.40 2.92
CA PRO A 334 -18.26 18.83 2.67
C PRO A 334 -17.47 19.27 1.42
N LEU A 335 -17.91 20.37 0.79
CA LEU A 335 -17.35 20.83 -0.47
C LEU A 335 -15.90 21.32 -0.31
N THR A 336 -14.97 20.73 -1.06
CA THR A 336 -13.54 21.12 -1.07
C THR A 336 -13.02 21.43 -2.47
N ARG A 337 -13.85 21.30 -3.51
CA ARG A 337 -13.44 21.48 -4.91
C ARG A 337 -13.15 22.95 -5.22
N LYS A 338 -11.97 23.24 -5.77
CA LYS A 338 -11.48 24.63 -6.01
C LYS A 338 -12.34 25.52 -6.89
N ARG A 339 -13.26 24.94 -7.67
CA ARG A 339 -14.15 25.69 -8.57
C ARG A 339 -15.27 26.41 -7.82
N PHE A 340 -15.47 26.10 -6.55
CA PHE A 340 -16.46 26.71 -5.67
C PHE A 340 -15.76 27.64 -4.69
N VAL A 341 -16.31 28.83 -4.49
CA VAL A 341 -15.72 29.88 -3.65
C VAL A 341 -15.81 29.47 -2.18
N GLU A 342 -16.92 28.83 -1.81
CA GLU A 342 -17.27 28.32 -0.49
C GLU A 342 -16.58 26.99 -0.12
N ALA A 343 -15.63 26.51 -0.95
CA ALA A 343 -14.88 25.29 -0.66
C ALA A 343 -14.11 25.41 0.67
N SER A 344 -13.94 24.29 1.39
CA SER A 344 -13.12 24.17 2.61
C SER A 344 -11.80 23.42 2.35
N TYR A 345 -10.81 23.55 3.24
CA TYR A 345 -9.58 22.75 3.15
C TYR A 345 -9.86 21.32 3.60
N VAL A 346 -9.23 20.33 2.96
CA VAL A 346 -9.58 18.93 3.25
C VAL A 346 -9.25 18.52 4.68
N ASP A 347 -8.19 19.04 5.28
CA ASP A 347 -7.81 18.76 6.67
C ASP A 347 -8.82 19.30 7.69
N GLU A 348 -9.56 20.36 7.35
CA GLU A 348 -10.56 20.95 8.24
C GLU A 348 -11.87 20.13 8.26
N VAL A 349 -12.25 19.55 7.12
CA VAL A 349 -13.59 18.95 6.95
C VAL A 349 -13.60 17.45 6.71
N TYR A 350 -12.49 16.83 6.30
CA TYR A 350 -12.47 15.38 6.01
C TYR A 350 -11.99 14.56 7.23
N PRO A 351 -12.67 13.44 7.53
CA PRO A 351 -12.32 12.55 8.62
C PRO A 351 -11.26 11.54 8.16
N PHE A 352 -10.09 12.05 7.77
CA PHE A 352 -9.03 11.19 7.29
C PHE A 352 -8.55 10.20 8.35
N VAL A 353 -8.36 8.95 7.94
CA VAL A 353 -8.01 7.81 8.80
C VAL A 353 -6.70 8.02 9.56
N TRP A 354 -5.74 8.77 9.00
CA TRP A 354 -4.49 9.08 9.71
C TRP A 354 -4.70 9.91 10.97
N LYS A 355 -5.80 10.66 11.10
CA LYS A 355 -6.17 11.34 12.36
C LYS A 355 -6.41 10.31 13.46
N ASN A 356 -7.16 9.25 13.16
CA ASN A 356 -7.42 8.15 14.09
C ASN A 356 -6.12 7.42 14.47
N PHE A 357 -5.21 7.22 13.52
CA PHE A 357 -3.89 6.64 13.81
C PHE A 357 -3.05 7.56 14.71
N SER A 358 -3.01 8.86 14.43
CA SER A 358 -2.29 9.84 15.27
C SER A 358 -2.83 9.87 16.70
N GLU A 359 -4.16 9.92 16.86
CA GLU A 359 -4.83 9.87 18.17
C GLU A 359 -4.56 8.57 18.94
N ALA A 360 -4.34 7.47 18.22
CA ALA A 360 -4.06 6.16 18.81
C ALA A 360 -2.57 5.96 19.16
N GLY A 361 -1.70 6.94 18.89
CA GLY A 361 -0.28 6.87 19.26
C GLY A 361 0.68 6.57 18.11
N TYR A 362 0.24 6.58 16.85
CA TYR A 362 1.13 6.34 15.70
C TYR A 362 1.80 7.61 15.20
N VAL A 363 3.05 7.47 14.74
CA VAL A 363 3.67 8.42 13.83
C VAL A 363 3.13 8.19 12.42
N THR A 364 2.83 9.27 11.71
CA THR A 364 2.13 9.24 10.42
C THR A 364 2.97 9.85 9.30
N LEU A 365 2.90 9.23 8.12
CA LEU A 365 3.58 9.70 6.92
C LEU A 365 2.62 9.66 5.72
N TYR A 366 2.55 10.76 4.98
CA TYR A 366 1.83 10.85 3.72
C TYR A 366 2.78 11.26 2.60
N ALA A 367 2.88 10.42 1.57
CA ALA A 367 3.81 10.58 0.47
C ALA A 367 3.16 10.42 -0.91
N GLU A 368 3.43 11.40 -1.76
CA GLU A 368 3.12 11.36 -3.19
C GLU A 368 4.38 11.80 -3.95
N ASP A 369 4.57 11.27 -5.15
CA ASP A 369 5.75 11.52 -5.99
C ASP A 369 5.64 12.73 -6.92
N SER A 370 4.60 13.56 -6.75
CA SER A 370 4.47 14.85 -7.43
C SER A 370 3.75 15.89 -6.58
N ALA A 371 4.36 17.07 -6.44
CA ALA A 371 3.74 18.19 -5.75
C ALA A 371 2.75 18.96 -6.63
N LYS A 372 3.04 19.13 -7.92
CA LYS A 372 2.14 19.78 -8.91
C LYS A 372 0.88 18.97 -9.20
N LEU A 373 0.95 17.64 -9.13
CA LEU A 373 -0.17 16.74 -9.45
C LEU A 373 -0.72 15.98 -8.23
N GLY A 374 -0.40 16.42 -7.01
CA GLY A 374 -0.82 15.76 -5.78
C GLY A 374 -2.35 15.61 -5.67
N THR A 375 -2.79 14.48 -5.12
CA THR A 375 -4.20 14.04 -5.08
C THR A 375 -5.10 15.13 -4.51
N PHE A 376 -4.75 15.69 -3.37
CA PHE A 376 -5.56 16.70 -2.68
C PHE A 376 -5.20 18.14 -3.05
N THR A 377 -4.04 18.38 -3.67
CA THR A 377 -3.56 19.75 -3.96
C THR A 377 -3.86 20.21 -5.38
N TYR A 378 -4.09 19.31 -6.34
CA TYR A 378 -4.30 19.66 -7.74
C TYR A 378 -5.70 20.24 -8.06
N ARG A 379 -6.77 19.67 -7.48
CA ARG A 379 -8.18 20.00 -7.81
C ARG A 379 -9.01 20.55 -6.65
N LEU A 380 -8.49 20.51 -5.43
CA LEU A 380 -9.20 20.97 -4.24
C LEU A 380 -8.72 22.38 -3.86
N LYS A 381 -9.34 22.97 -2.82
CA LYS A 381 -9.40 24.41 -2.51
C LYS A 381 -8.17 25.25 -2.93
N LYS A 382 -8.44 26.50 -3.29
CA LYS A 382 -7.42 27.54 -3.48
C LYS A 382 -7.62 28.60 -2.40
N HIS A 383 -6.53 29.20 -1.89
CA HIS A 383 -6.63 30.33 -0.96
C HIS A 383 -7.25 31.56 -1.65
N GLU A 384 -8.05 32.30 -0.88
CA GLU A 384 -8.94 33.38 -1.32
C GLU A 384 -8.21 34.71 -1.60
N THR A 385 -6.88 34.78 -1.52
CA THR A 385 -6.15 36.04 -1.78
C THR A 385 -6.10 36.37 -3.26
N GLN A 386 -7.13 37.08 -3.71
CA GLN A 386 -7.10 38.36 -4.44
C GLN A 386 -5.84 38.72 -5.25
N SER A 387 -5.31 37.80 -6.07
CA SER A 387 -4.65 38.18 -7.32
C SER A 387 -5.39 37.50 -8.47
N ARG A 388 -6.04 38.32 -9.29
CA ARG A 388 -6.64 37.93 -10.58
C ARG A 388 -5.55 37.71 -11.63
N ASP A 389 -4.47 37.06 -11.27
CA ASP A 389 -3.46 36.68 -12.25
C ASP A 389 -4.01 35.42 -12.93
N LEU A 390 -4.46 35.63 -14.16
CA LEU A 390 -5.13 34.66 -15.05
C LEU A 390 -4.29 33.41 -15.39
N TYR A 391 -3.18 33.17 -14.68
CA TYR A 391 -2.20 32.10 -14.90
C TYR A 391 -1.61 31.47 -13.61
N GLY A 392 -2.07 31.86 -12.42
CA GLY A 392 -1.50 31.37 -11.14
C GLY A 392 -2.01 30.00 -10.69
N GLN A 393 -1.19 28.95 -10.89
CA GLN A 393 -1.34 27.61 -10.30
C GLN A 393 -1.08 27.65 -8.78
N ASP A 394 -2.02 28.19 -8.00
CA ASP A 394 -2.01 27.99 -6.56
C ASP A 394 -2.69 26.65 -6.24
N PHE A 395 -1.95 25.77 -5.58
CA PHE A 395 -2.33 24.41 -5.21
C PHE A 395 -2.47 24.37 -3.69
N GLN A 396 -3.69 24.41 -3.12
CA GLN A 396 -3.82 24.42 -1.66
C GLN A 396 -4.93 23.50 -1.13
N GLY A 397 -4.66 22.20 -1.15
CA GLY A 397 -5.56 21.20 -0.59
C GLY A 397 -5.61 21.27 0.93
N PHE A 398 -4.45 21.46 1.56
CA PHE A 398 -4.28 21.41 3.00
C PHE A 398 -3.93 22.78 3.57
N LYS A 399 -4.58 23.15 4.68
CA LYS A 399 -4.20 24.33 5.45
C LYS A 399 -3.02 23.99 6.36
N TYR A 400 -3.20 22.98 7.20
CA TYR A 400 -2.16 22.45 8.09
C TYR A 400 -1.52 21.19 7.52
N GLN A 401 -0.31 20.86 7.98
CA GLN A 401 0.36 19.64 7.53
C GLN A 401 -0.48 18.41 7.93
N PRO A 402 -0.80 17.48 6.99
CA PRO A 402 -1.77 16.43 7.25
C PRO A 402 -1.26 15.29 8.14
N THR A 403 0.05 15.06 8.16
CA THR A 403 0.74 13.96 8.85
C THR A 403 2.06 14.46 9.45
N ASP A 404 2.67 13.68 10.36
CA ASP A 404 3.93 14.07 11.02
C ASP A 404 5.06 14.26 9.99
N HIS A 405 5.13 13.39 8.99
CA HIS A 405 6.03 13.53 7.83
C HIS A 405 5.21 13.72 6.55
N TYR A 406 5.52 14.75 5.76
CA TYR A 406 4.79 15.08 4.54
C TYR A 406 5.73 15.29 3.34
N VAL A 407 5.81 14.28 2.48
CA VAL A 407 6.84 14.19 1.41
C VAL A 407 6.61 15.18 0.27
N ARG A 408 5.41 15.76 0.17
CA ARG A 408 5.14 16.81 -0.82
C ARG A 408 6.14 17.97 -0.71
N THR A 409 6.59 18.30 0.49
CA THR A 409 7.61 19.33 0.74
C THR A 409 8.89 19.06 -0.05
N PHE A 410 9.35 17.81 -0.08
CA PHE A 410 10.49 17.40 -0.91
C PHE A 410 10.21 17.60 -2.39
N PHE A 411 9.06 17.13 -2.88
CA PHE A 411 8.74 17.20 -4.31
C PHE A 411 8.48 18.61 -4.81
N GLN A 412 8.01 19.54 -3.97
CA GLN A 412 7.97 20.96 -4.32
C GLN A 412 9.37 21.46 -4.68
N ARG A 413 10.36 21.13 -3.84
CA ARG A 413 11.74 21.55 -4.11
C ARG A 413 12.36 20.79 -5.28
N ALA A 414 12.07 19.49 -5.42
CA ALA A 414 12.56 18.68 -6.53
C ALA A 414 12.05 19.20 -7.88
N GLU A 415 10.76 19.55 -7.98
CA GLU A 415 10.12 20.07 -9.20
C GLU A 415 10.64 21.45 -9.62
N ASP A 416 11.26 22.20 -8.69
CA ASP A 416 11.95 23.46 -8.97
C ASP A 416 13.42 23.25 -9.36
N MET A 417 14.07 22.22 -8.82
CA MET A 417 15.50 21.95 -9.02
C MET A 417 15.79 21.10 -10.26
N PHE A 418 14.89 20.21 -10.63
CA PHE A 418 15.11 19.23 -11.71
C PHE A 418 14.13 19.44 -12.86
N SER A 419 14.66 19.43 -14.09
CA SER A 419 13.84 19.53 -15.31
C SER A 419 13.14 18.21 -15.66
N ASN A 420 13.67 17.07 -15.20
CA ASN A 420 13.08 15.75 -15.35
C ASN A 420 13.11 15.01 -14.01
N LEU A 421 11.94 14.73 -13.44
CA LEU A 421 11.81 14.01 -12.18
C LEU A 421 12.01 12.50 -12.28
N GLN A 422 12.21 11.91 -13.47
CA GLN A 422 12.57 10.49 -13.56
C GLN A 422 13.90 10.20 -12.83
N CYS A 423 14.78 11.21 -12.76
CA CYS A 423 16.08 11.16 -12.10
C CYS A 423 16.21 12.32 -11.10
N LEU A 424 16.54 11.99 -9.86
CA LEU A 424 16.94 12.96 -8.84
C LEU A 424 18.46 12.91 -8.75
N GLY A 425 19.11 13.79 -9.52
CA GLY A 425 20.55 13.69 -9.78
C GLY A 425 20.88 12.42 -10.57
N SER A 426 21.81 11.63 -10.06
CA SER A 426 22.28 10.35 -10.61
C SER A 426 21.44 9.14 -10.16
N VAL A 427 20.41 9.35 -9.33
CA VAL A 427 19.57 8.27 -8.79
C VAL A 427 18.17 8.32 -9.41
N PRO A 428 17.62 7.18 -9.90
CA PRO A 428 16.22 7.09 -10.29
C PRO A 428 15.28 7.50 -9.15
N MET A 429 14.29 8.36 -9.44
CA MET A 429 13.36 8.88 -8.42
C MET A 429 12.65 7.77 -7.65
N HIS A 430 12.21 6.71 -8.34
CA HIS A 430 11.53 5.59 -7.69
C HIS A 430 12.40 4.88 -6.66
N LYS A 431 13.75 4.91 -6.80
CA LYS A 431 14.66 4.35 -5.79
C LYS A 431 14.77 5.24 -4.58
N VAL A 432 14.92 6.56 -4.77
CA VAL A 432 14.92 7.53 -3.66
C VAL A 432 13.60 7.43 -2.89
N PHE A 433 12.48 7.42 -3.62
CA PHE A 433 11.16 7.27 -3.04
C PHE A 433 11.05 5.99 -2.23
N SER A 434 11.36 4.82 -2.82
CA SER A 434 11.21 3.54 -2.12
C SER A 434 12.11 3.44 -0.89
N VAL A 435 13.39 3.80 -0.99
CA VAL A 435 14.35 3.61 0.12
C VAL A 435 13.94 4.41 1.35
N VAL A 436 13.66 5.71 1.21
CA VAL A 436 13.34 6.54 2.36
C VAL A 436 11.97 6.21 2.92
N SER A 437 11.03 5.94 2.01
CA SER A 437 9.67 5.53 2.35
C SER A 437 9.62 4.26 3.20
N PHE A 438 10.32 3.20 2.81
CA PHE A 438 10.30 1.92 3.52
C PHE A 438 11.27 1.85 4.70
N SER A 439 12.11 2.88 4.90
CA SER A 439 12.94 3.02 6.10
C SER A 439 12.17 3.67 7.26
N PHE A 440 11.01 4.29 6.99
CA PHE A 440 10.02 4.67 7.99
C PHE A 440 9.32 3.43 8.53
#